data_AF-A0A8H6HMM9-F1
#
_entry.id   AF-A0A8H6HMM9-F1
#
_cell.length_a   1.000
_cell.length_b   1.000
_cell.length_c   1.000
_cell.angle_alpha   90.00
_cell.angle_beta   90.00
_cell.angle_gamma   90.00
#
_symmetry.space_group_name_H-M   'P 1'
#
loop_
_entity.id
_entity.type
_entity.pdbx_description
1 polymer ?
#
loop_
_entity_poly.entity_id
_entity_poly.type
_entity_poly.pdbx_seq_one_letter_code
_entity_poly.pdbx_strand_id
1 'polypeptide(L)'
;MPRGQRTIFLPKSSEDLKKCGSSQCAKFSEKQLKLCSNCAEVAYCDSECQKADWRDHKRHCGKTDRVELEAFMPLIAVMMLTHRTHPSCPHSPALSHKIINSPNPGTPAITFPDGSSATLVLLGERTAPNALQSHEWWPTAESIDTRNQFVKRFFSETPLLPSVLAILLSILVEVYSTTHVPASDAHDGKAQRRVRLKYRGSPISDFGIAKGSVVNVSAENRFVYYTIDPAGGTGTFTKGMDPDDHYWIYFTTTTGEEITLDCGLLTFAYPFIVRAQPYDKFCDLPAATSAAPAFFRGKEYRHLPDMHREKARFSVLRDARMHEAVRLSREFYTEGEIGAVIGFMERVAGRPCSDIEKYLVHQWTMDSSKVLDQVVASRAYLDYPEEPDLGMMGIPVPSFLEGDAGKKAEEELTNYMKKWSRKYKKGKVSLDQFTDAFVTHAREKRQELGDGEGPGRR
;
A
#
# COMPACT_ATOMS: atom_id res chain seq x y z
N MET A 1 -9.00 -28.74 21.11
CA MET A 1 -8.63 -27.54 21.87
C MET A 1 -9.76 -26.52 21.74
N PRO A 2 -10.21 -25.85 22.82
CA PRO A 2 -11.07 -24.68 22.65
C PRO A 2 -10.32 -23.75 21.72
N ARG A 3 -10.92 -23.39 20.58
CA ARG A 3 -10.38 -22.37 19.68
C ARG A 3 -10.01 -21.20 20.62
N GLY A 4 -8.79 -20.80 20.99
CA GLY A 4 -7.43 -21.10 20.58
C GLY A 4 -6.76 -19.73 20.46
N GLN A 5 -6.04 -19.26 21.48
CA GLN A 5 -5.39 -17.94 21.49
C GLN A 5 -4.41 -17.85 20.32
N ARG A 6 -4.41 -16.72 19.58
CA ARG A 6 -3.45 -16.50 18.49
C ARG A 6 -2.08 -16.22 19.10
N THR A 7 -1.02 -16.87 18.60
CA THR A 7 0.36 -16.55 18.98
C THR A 7 1.04 -15.89 17.80
N ILE A 8 1.53 -14.67 17.99
CA ILE A 8 2.34 -13.99 16.97
C ILE A 8 3.75 -14.55 16.99
N PHE A 9 4.23 -15.00 15.84
CA PHE A 9 5.60 -15.45 15.69
C PHE A 9 6.41 -14.34 15.05
N LEU A 10 7.35 -13.84 15.81
CA LEU A 10 8.29 -12.84 15.34
C LEU A 10 9.46 -13.56 14.67
N PRO A 11 9.72 -13.31 13.38
CA PRO A 11 11.00 -13.66 12.80
C PRO A 11 12.09 -12.98 13.62
N LYS A 12 13.27 -13.60 13.74
CA LYS A 12 14.38 -12.98 14.48
C LYS A 12 14.75 -11.64 13.84
N SER A 13 14.96 -10.61 14.67
CA SER A 13 15.54 -9.35 14.19
C SER A 13 16.96 -9.57 13.67
N SER A 14 17.51 -8.63 12.90
CA SER A 14 18.91 -8.71 12.46
C SER A 14 19.90 -8.83 13.63
N GLU A 15 19.54 -8.29 14.80
CA GLU A 15 20.31 -8.42 16.04
C GLU A 15 20.18 -9.82 16.65
N ASP A 16 18.95 -10.36 16.73
CA ASP A 16 18.71 -11.73 17.22
C ASP A 16 19.34 -12.81 16.32
N LEU A 17 19.52 -12.49 15.03
CA LEU A 17 20.19 -13.34 14.06
C LEU A 17 21.71 -13.43 14.24
N LYS A 18 22.28 -12.71 15.20
CA LYS A 18 23.68 -12.88 15.61
C LYS A 18 23.85 -14.02 16.63
N LYS A 19 22.78 -14.48 17.28
CA LYS A 19 22.84 -15.54 18.30
C LYS A 19 22.38 -16.90 17.76
N CYS A 20 23.24 -17.90 17.87
CA CYS A 20 22.91 -19.28 17.51
C CYS A 20 21.71 -19.78 18.32
N GLY A 21 20.71 -20.33 17.62
CA GLY A 21 19.48 -20.84 18.22
C GLY A 21 19.64 -22.20 18.91
N SER A 22 20.73 -22.92 18.66
CA SER A 22 21.04 -24.14 19.38
C SER A 22 21.35 -23.81 20.85
N SER A 23 20.58 -24.41 21.76
CA SER A 23 20.76 -24.27 23.22
C SER A 23 22.16 -24.68 23.70
N GLN A 24 22.83 -25.58 22.98
CA GLN A 24 24.18 -26.06 23.31
C GLN A 24 25.29 -25.11 22.84
N CYS A 25 25.01 -24.26 21.85
CA CYS A 25 25.99 -23.30 21.33
C CYS A 25 25.76 -21.94 21.95
N ALA A 26 24.59 -21.33 21.73
CA ALA A 26 24.20 -19.99 22.18
C ALA A 26 25.21 -18.86 21.91
N LYS A 27 26.25 -19.11 21.08
CA LYS A 27 27.31 -18.16 20.76
C LYS A 27 26.77 -17.03 19.89
N PHE A 28 27.31 -15.84 20.11
CA PHE A 28 27.20 -14.74 19.17
C PHE A 28 28.20 -14.94 18.03
N SER A 29 27.76 -14.64 16.81
CA SER A 29 28.55 -14.71 15.59
C SER A 29 28.48 -13.37 14.88
N GLU A 30 29.64 -12.84 14.49
CA GLU A 30 29.72 -11.72 13.55
C GLU A 30 29.39 -12.16 12.12
N LYS A 31 29.56 -13.47 11.81
CA LYS A 31 29.18 -14.06 10.54
C LYS A 31 27.66 -14.26 10.48
N GLN A 32 27.11 -14.08 9.29
CA GLN A 32 25.69 -14.37 9.01
C GLN A 32 25.35 -15.83 9.33
N LEU A 33 24.42 -16.02 10.28
CA LEU A 33 23.96 -17.35 10.68
C LEU A 33 23.06 -17.97 9.59
N LYS A 34 23.09 -19.30 9.50
CA LYS A 34 22.25 -20.07 8.57
C LYS A 34 20.85 -20.25 9.16
N LEU A 35 19.85 -19.71 8.48
CA LEU A 35 18.45 -19.93 8.83
C LEU A 35 18.04 -21.39 8.60
N CYS A 36 17.17 -21.92 9.46
CA CYS A 36 16.51 -23.19 9.21
C CYS A 36 15.78 -23.14 7.86
N SER A 37 16.12 -24.03 6.93
CA SER A 37 15.56 -24.06 5.57
C SER A 37 14.04 -24.28 5.55
N ASN A 38 13.47 -24.93 6.57
CA ASN A 38 12.04 -25.19 6.66
C ASN A 38 11.24 -24.02 7.24
N CYS A 39 11.61 -23.55 8.44
CA CYS A 39 10.81 -22.54 9.16
C CYS A 39 11.37 -21.12 9.05
N ALA A 40 12.67 -20.94 8.80
CA ALA A 40 13.40 -19.67 8.82
C ALA A 40 13.27 -18.83 10.11
N GLU A 41 12.84 -19.42 11.24
CA GLU A 41 12.70 -18.71 12.52
C GLU A 41 13.90 -18.90 13.45
N VAL A 42 14.70 -19.94 13.23
CA VAL A 42 15.90 -20.23 14.01
C VAL A 42 17.12 -20.14 13.09
N ALA A 43 18.20 -19.58 13.63
CA ALA A 43 19.47 -19.39 12.92
C ALA A 43 20.59 -20.13 13.64
N TYR A 44 21.49 -20.77 12.90
CA TYR A 44 22.56 -21.61 13.42
C TYR A 44 23.91 -21.20 12.86
N CYS A 45 24.99 -21.43 13.62
CA CYS A 45 26.36 -21.22 13.11
C CYS A 45 26.63 -22.10 11.88
N ASP A 46 26.19 -23.35 11.95
CA ASP A 46 26.46 -24.41 10.98
C ASP A 46 25.40 -25.53 11.09
N SER A 47 25.58 -26.56 10.26
CA SER A 47 24.70 -27.74 10.25
C SER A 47 24.87 -28.62 11.48
N GLU A 48 25.97 -28.52 12.23
CA GLU A 48 26.18 -29.28 13.47
C GLU A 48 25.30 -28.72 14.58
N CYS A 49 25.30 -27.40 14.77
CA CYS A 49 24.40 -26.70 15.70
C CYS A 49 22.92 -26.99 15.37
N GLN A 50 22.56 -27.01 14.08
CA GLN A 50 21.21 -27.36 13.65
C GLN A 50 20.84 -28.81 13.97
N LYS A 51 21.74 -29.78 13.72
CA LYS A 51 21.51 -31.19 14.04
C LYS A 51 21.39 -31.43 15.54
N ALA A 52 22.20 -30.72 16.35
CA ALA A 52 22.15 -30.78 17.81
C ALA A 52 20.79 -30.28 18.34
N ASP A 53 20.27 -29.18 17.79
CA ASP A 53 18.98 -28.60 18.15
C ASP A 53 17.78 -29.38 17.59
N TRP A 54 17.98 -30.23 16.58
CA TRP A 54 16.90 -30.88 15.82
C TRP A 54 15.93 -31.70 16.67
N ARG A 55 16.40 -32.34 17.75
CA ARG A 55 15.55 -33.16 18.62
C ARG A 55 14.39 -32.35 19.23
N ASP A 56 14.67 -31.11 19.61
CA ASP A 56 13.71 -30.18 20.21
C ASP A 56 13.02 -29.36 19.12
N HIS A 57 13.81 -28.80 18.19
CA HIS A 57 13.32 -27.95 17.12
C HIS A 57 12.27 -28.63 16.24
N LYS A 58 12.42 -29.91 15.90
CA LYS A 58 11.51 -30.62 14.98
C LYS A 58 10.05 -30.65 15.43
N ARG A 59 9.78 -30.47 16.73
CA ARG A 59 8.42 -30.43 17.29
C ARG A 59 7.66 -29.18 16.91
N HIS A 60 8.39 -28.09 16.64
CA HIS A 60 7.84 -26.78 16.31
C HIS A 60 8.29 -26.29 14.94
N CYS A 61 9.27 -26.98 14.34
CA CYS A 61 9.66 -26.81 12.96
C CYS A 61 8.55 -27.32 12.05
N GLY A 62 8.04 -26.44 11.21
CA GLY A 62 6.95 -26.76 10.30
C GLY A 62 7.20 -26.27 8.89
N LYS A 63 6.34 -26.75 7.98
CA LYS A 63 6.32 -26.24 6.62
C LYS A 63 5.77 -24.81 6.63
N THR A 64 6.57 -23.90 6.09
CA THR A 64 6.24 -22.48 5.96
C THR A 64 6.08 -22.14 4.48
N ASP A 65 4.90 -21.69 4.10
CA ASP A 65 4.70 -21.00 2.82
C ASP A 65 5.35 -19.62 2.92
N ARG A 66 6.32 -19.37 2.03
CA ARG A 66 7.04 -18.10 1.96
C ARG A 66 6.56 -17.35 0.73
N VAL A 67 5.72 -16.35 0.95
CA VAL A 67 5.12 -15.55 -0.11
C VAL A 67 6.07 -14.42 -0.45
N GLU A 68 6.43 -14.27 -1.73
CA GLU A 68 7.21 -13.11 -2.18
C GLU A 68 6.36 -11.85 -2.07
N LEU A 69 6.92 -10.83 -1.41
CA LEU A 69 6.26 -9.55 -1.18
C LEU A 69 5.95 -8.85 -2.52
N GLU A 70 6.83 -9.02 -3.51
CA GLU A 70 6.65 -8.54 -4.90
C GLU A 70 5.48 -9.22 -5.62
N ALA A 71 4.99 -10.39 -5.18
CA ALA A 71 3.77 -10.97 -5.73
C ALA A 71 2.55 -10.61 -4.86
N PHE A 72 2.76 -10.27 -3.59
CA PHE A 72 1.69 -10.10 -2.60
C PHE A 72 1.18 -8.66 -2.48
N MET A 73 2.03 -7.66 -2.71
CA MET A 73 1.68 -6.26 -2.58
C MET A 73 0.51 -5.74 -3.46
N PRO A 74 0.09 -6.36 -4.58
CA PRO A 74 -1.04 -5.83 -5.35
C PRO A 74 -2.34 -6.15 -4.63
N LEU A 75 -2.40 -7.28 -3.91
CA LEU A 75 -3.50 -7.57 -2.99
C LEU A 75 -3.61 -6.49 -1.92
N ILE A 76 -2.48 -6.07 -1.33
CA ILE A 76 -2.44 -4.97 -0.35
C ILE A 76 -3.00 -3.67 -0.97
N ALA A 77 -2.59 -3.35 -2.20
CA ALA A 77 -3.10 -2.16 -2.91
C ALA A 77 -4.60 -2.26 -3.24
N VAL A 78 -5.07 -3.44 -3.65
CA VAL A 78 -6.48 -3.73 -3.92
C VAL A 78 -7.33 -3.62 -2.65
N MET A 79 -6.83 -4.10 -1.51
CA MET A 79 -7.49 -3.89 -0.21
C MET A 79 -7.51 -2.40 0.18
N MET A 80 -6.51 -1.61 -0.21
CA MET A 80 -6.61 -0.15 -0.07
C MET A 80 -7.69 0.48 -0.92
N LEU A 81 -7.87 -0.04 -2.13
CA LEU A 81 -8.93 0.42 -2.99
C LEU A 81 -10.32 0.04 -2.45
N THR A 82 -10.51 -1.14 -1.84
CA THR A 82 -11.81 -1.52 -1.24
C THR A 82 -12.18 -0.60 -0.08
N HIS A 83 -11.21 -0.19 0.76
CA HIS A 83 -11.47 0.78 1.83
C HIS A 83 -11.92 2.13 1.27
N ARG A 84 -11.37 2.56 0.12
CA ARG A 84 -11.78 3.81 -0.54
C ARG A 84 -13.18 3.79 -1.10
N THR A 85 -13.65 2.62 -1.51
CA THR A 85 -15.01 2.41 -2.03
C THR A 85 -15.98 1.95 -0.94
N HIS A 86 -15.51 1.81 0.31
CA HIS A 86 -16.34 1.37 1.42
C HIS A 86 -17.45 2.41 1.69
N PRO A 87 -18.73 2.01 1.88
CA PRO A 87 -19.85 2.93 2.02
C PRO A 87 -19.71 3.95 3.18
N SER A 88 -19.01 3.56 4.23
CA SER A 88 -18.74 4.44 5.38
C SER A 88 -17.53 5.35 5.21
N CYS A 89 -16.77 5.23 4.13
CA CYS A 89 -15.61 6.08 3.89
C CYS A 89 -16.08 7.52 3.64
N PRO A 90 -15.60 8.52 4.40
CA PRO A 90 -15.85 9.91 4.05
C PRO A 90 -15.16 10.19 2.71
N HIS A 91 -15.94 10.67 1.75
CA HIS A 91 -15.44 11.04 0.43
C HIS A 91 -15.16 12.53 0.36
N SER A 92 -14.22 12.92 -0.52
CA SER A 92 -13.99 14.32 -0.85
C SER A 92 -15.33 15.00 -1.23
N PRO A 93 -15.60 16.23 -0.75
CA PRO A 93 -16.85 16.92 -1.08
C PRO A 93 -16.99 17.18 -2.59
N ALA A 94 -15.89 17.22 -3.33
CA ALA A 94 -15.89 17.32 -4.79
C ALA A 94 -16.53 16.12 -5.50
N LEU A 95 -16.66 14.96 -4.85
CA LEU A 95 -17.38 13.79 -5.42
C LEU A 95 -18.90 13.87 -5.25
N SER A 96 -19.41 14.85 -4.53
CA SER A 96 -20.85 15.00 -4.26
C SER A 96 -21.42 16.35 -4.67
N HIS A 97 -20.59 17.25 -5.22
CA HIS A 97 -20.99 18.58 -5.65
C HIS A 97 -20.46 18.88 -7.05
N LYS A 98 -21.16 19.78 -7.73
CA LYS A 98 -20.74 20.33 -9.02
C LYS A 98 -19.51 21.22 -8.84
N ILE A 99 -18.50 21.03 -9.67
CA ILE A 99 -17.33 21.91 -9.72
C ILE A 99 -17.65 23.06 -10.66
N ILE A 100 -17.69 24.29 -10.12
CA ILE A 100 -18.18 25.48 -10.85
C ILE A 100 -17.06 26.39 -11.36
N ASN A 101 -15.83 26.21 -10.91
CA ASN A 101 -14.65 26.90 -11.44
C ASN A 101 -13.82 25.96 -12.34
N SER A 102 -12.67 26.44 -12.83
CA SER A 102 -11.83 25.70 -13.80
C SER A 102 -10.49 25.27 -13.18
N PRO A 103 -10.44 24.34 -12.20
CA PRO A 103 -9.18 23.85 -11.61
C PRO A 103 -8.46 22.87 -12.55
N ASN A 104 -8.33 23.22 -13.84
CA ASN A 104 -7.66 22.38 -14.83
C ASN A 104 -6.14 22.29 -14.56
N PRO A 105 -5.45 21.26 -15.07
CA PRO A 105 -3.99 21.19 -15.01
C PRO A 105 -3.33 22.49 -15.50
N GLY A 106 -2.37 23.01 -14.74
CA GLY A 106 -1.71 24.29 -15.04
C GLY A 106 -2.41 25.53 -14.49
N THR A 107 -3.60 25.39 -13.89
CA THR A 107 -4.22 26.48 -13.12
C THR A 107 -3.29 26.87 -11.96
N PRO A 108 -2.89 28.15 -11.84
CA PRO A 108 -2.03 28.58 -10.74
C PRO A 108 -2.71 28.34 -9.39
N ALA A 109 -1.93 27.84 -8.42
CA ALA A 109 -2.40 27.74 -7.05
C ALA A 109 -2.66 29.13 -6.45
N ILE A 110 -3.65 29.21 -5.57
CA ILE A 110 -3.91 30.43 -4.80
C ILE A 110 -3.25 30.34 -3.43
N THR A 111 -2.84 31.49 -2.89
CA THR A 111 -2.30 31.59 -1.53
C THR A 111 -3.41 32.01 -0.57
N PHE A 112 -3.57 31.25 0.51
CA PHE A 112 -4.58 31.46 1.54
C PHE A 112 -4.05 32.35 2.68
N PRO A 113 -4.93 32.93 3.53
CA PRO A 113 -4.51 33.80 4.63
C PRO A 113 -3.56 33.15 5.65
N ASP A 114 -3.55 31.82 5.74
CA ASP A 114 -2.64 31.05 6.60
C ASP A 114 -1.26 30.80 5.97
N GLY A 115 -1.00 31.36 4.79
CA GLY A 115 0.24 31.22 4.05
C GLY A 115 0.37 29.92 3.25
N SER A 116 -0.61 29.00 3.35
CA SER A 116 -0.62 27.81 2.51
C SER A 116 -1.03 28.16 1.08
N SER A 117 -0.59 27.35 0.10
CA SER A 117 -0.99 27.50 -1.30
C SER A 117 -1.55 26.19 -1.84
N ALA A 118 -2.68 26.27 -2.55
CA ALA A 118 -3.34 25.11 -3.15
C ALA A 118 -4.22 25.50 -4.34
N THR A 119 -4.59 24.53 -5.16
CA THR A 119 -5.65 24.67 -6.17
C THR A 119 -7.01 24.75 -5.47
N LEU A 120 -7.70 25.88 -5.68
CA LEU A 120 -9.06 26.09 -5.16
C LEU A 120 -10.07 25.35 -6.05
N VAL A 121 -10.92 24.54 -5.42
CA VAL A 121 -12.06 23.87 -6.06
C VAL A 121 -13.34 24.48 -5.49
N LEU A 122 -14.06 25.24 -6.30
CA LEU A 122 -15.34 25.84 -5.92
C LEU A 122 -16.45 24.81 -6.15
N LEU A 123 -17.18 24.49 -5.08
CA LEU A 123 -18.25 23.50 -5.07
C LEU A 123 -19.61 24.22 -5.03
N GLY A 124 -20.41 23.97 -6.07
CA GLY A 124 -21.78 24.46 -6.21
C GLY A 124 -22.80 23.49 -5.60
N GLU A 125 -23.93 23.31 -6.27
CA GLU A 125 -24.99 22.41 -5.82
C GLU A 125 -24.55 20.94 -5.77
N ARG A 126 -25.24 20.14 -4.96
CA ARG A 126 -25.02 18.70 -4.89
C ARG A 126 -25.40 18.03 -6.21
N THR A 127 -24.58 17.08 -6.63
CA THR A 127 -24.80 16.29 -7.85
C THR A 127 -25.12 14.84 -7.51
N ALA A 128 -25.94 14.20 -8.33
CA ALA A 128 -26.22 12.78 -8.19
C ALA A 128 -24.95 11.94 -8.47
N PRO A 129 -24.76 10.76 -7.84
CA PRO A 129 -23.57 9.93 -8.05
C PRO A 129 -23.32 9.53 -9.50
N ASN A 130 -24.37 9.36 -10.31
CA ASN A 130 -24.27 9.03 -11.73
C ASN A 130 -23.79 10.21 -12.61
N ALA A 131 -23.78 11.44 -12.08
CA ALA A 131 -23.23 12.60 -12.76
C ALA A 131 -21.69 12.64 -12.68
N LEU A 132 -21.04 11.84 -11.83
CA LEU A 132 -19.58 11.78 -11.73
C LEU A 132 -18.94 11.52 -13.11
N GLN A 133 -17.82 12.18 -13.40
CA GLN A 133 -17.12 12.16 -14.70
C GLN A 133 -17.87 12.80 -15.88
N SER A 134 -19.13 13.20 -15.71
CA SER A 134 -19.92 13.86 -16.75
C SER A 134 -19.60 15.36 -16.87
N HIS A 135 -20.10 15.96 -17.95
CA HIS A 135 -20.09 17.42 -18.12
C HIS A 135 -21.00 18.14 -17.12
N GLU A 136 -22.01 17.47 -16.57
CA GLU A 136 -22.86 18.06 -15.53
C GLU A 136 -22.08 18.30 -14.24
N TRP A 137 -21.28 17.31 -13.83
CA TRP A 137 -20.46 17.37 -12.62
C TRP A 137 -19.34 18.41 -12.70
N TRP A 138 -18.63 18.47 -13.84
CA TRP A 138 -17.57 19.46 -14.06
C TRP A 138 -17.63 20.01 -15.50
N PRO A 139 -18.40 21.08 -15.74
CA PRO A 139 -18.63 21.65 -17.08
C PRO A 139 -17.39 22.29 -17.69
N THR A 140 -16.48 22.81 -16.86
CA THR A 140 -15.31 23.61 -17.27
C THR A 140 -14.04 22.78 -17.41
N ALA A 141 -14.13 21.46 -17.28
CA ALA A 141 -12.99 20.57 -17.52
C ALA A 141 -12.56 20.63 -18.99
N GLU A 142 -11.25 20.73 -19.24
CA GLU A 142 -10.69 20.80 -20.60
C GLU A 142 -10.97 19.54 -21.43
N SER A 143 -11.05 18.38 -20.77
CA SER A 143 -11.29 17.10 -21.43
C SER A 143 -11.95 16.08 -20.50
N ILE A 144 -12.49 14.99 -21.09
CA ILE A 144 -12.98 13.84 -20.32
C ILE A 144 -11.87 13.15 -19.53
N ASP A 145 -10.64 13.13 -20.06
CA ASP A 145 -9.48 12.54 -19.39
C ASP A 145 -9.10 13.35 -18.14
N THR A 146 -9.16 14.68 -18.22
CA THR A 146 -8.96 15.57 -17.07
C THR A 146 -10.02 15.30 -15.98
N ARG A 147 -11.29 15.16 -16.36
CA ARG A 147 -12.36 14.76 -15.41
C ARG A 147 -12.05 13.42 -14.75
N ASN A 148 -11.70 12.42 -15.55
CA ASN A 148 -11.41 11.07 -15.06
C ASN A 148 -10.22 11.04 -14.10
N GLN A 149 -9.16 11.81 -14.37
CA GLN A 149 -8.02 11.92 -13.47
C GLN A 149 -8.42 12.56 -12.13
N PHE A 150 -9.18 13.66 -12.16
CA PHE A 150 -9.62 14.33 -10.94
C PHE A 150 -10.55 13.47 -10.10
N VAL A 151 -11.50 12.74 -10.71
CA VAL A 151 -12.34 11.77 -9.98
C VAL A 151 -11.47 10.77 -9.24
N LYS A 152 -10.45 10.19 -9.90
CA LYS A 152 -9.56 9.21 -9.26
C LYS A 152 -8.71 9.82 -8.14
N ARG A 153 -8.26 11.07 -8.29
CA ARG A 153 -7.55 11.81 -7.22
C ARG A 153 -8.47 12.04 -6.02
N PHE A 154 -9.68 12.56 -6.23
CA PHE A 154 -10.64 12.81 -5.16
C PHE A 154 -11.13 11.54 -4.48
N PHE A 155 -11.29 10.43 -5.22
CA PHE A 155 -11.57 9.12 -4.63
C PHE A 155 -10.40 8.57 -3.80
N SER A 156 -9.19 9.05 -4.05
CA SER A 156 -8.00 8.66 -3.29
C SER A 156 -7.78 9.49 -2.04
N GLU A 157 -8.52 10.59 -1.86
CA GLU A 157 -8.52 11.42 -0.63
C GLU A 157 -9.32 10.75 0.48
N THR A 158 -8.82 9.62 0.97
CA THR A 158 -9.42 8.88 2.07
C THR A 158 -8.56 8.96 3.32
N PRO A 159 -9.12 8.69 4.52
CA PRO A 159 -8.33 8.61 5.75
C PRO A 159 -7.25 7.52 5.63
N LEU A 160 -6.05 7.92 5.21
CA LEU A 160 -4.99 6.99 4.81
C LEU A 160 -4.46 6.19 6.00
N LEU A 161 -4.31 6.82 7.17
CA LEU A 161 -3.78 6.18 8.36
C LEU A 161 -4.66 5.01 8.87
N PRO A 162 -5.98 5.17 9.09
CA PRO A 162 -6.87 4.05 9.43
C PRO A 162 -6.76 2.89 8.43
N SER A 163 -6.65 3.23 7.15
CA SER A 163 -6.56 2.28 6.04
C SER A 163 -5.27 1.45 6.13
N VAL A 164 -4.11 2.13 6.23
CA VAL A 164 -2.79 1.51 6.34
C VAL A 164 -2.72 0.63 7.60
N LEU A 165 -3.20 1.13 8.74
CA LEU A 165 -3.17 0.37 9.99
C LEU A 165 -4.06 -0.88 9.92
N ALA A 166 -5.25 -0.77 9.32
CA ALA A 166 -6.16 -1.90 9.17
C ALA A 166 -5.55 -3.06 8.37
N ILE A 167 -4.82 -2.79 7.28
CA ILE A 167 -4.11 -3.85 6.56
C ILE A 167 -2.96 -4.42 7.40
N LEU A 168 -2.16 -3.58 8.06
CA LEU A 168 -1.04 -4.09 8.82
C LEU A 168 -1.50 -4.98 9.98
N LEU A 169 -2.64 -4.65 10.60
CA LEU A 169 -3.31 -5.52 11.56
C LEU A 169 -3.80 -6.81 10.92
N SER A 170 -4.46 -6.76 9.76
CA SER A 170 -4.90 -7.99 9.09
C SER A 170 -3.74 -8.90 8.68
N ILE A 171 -2.60 -8.34 8.23
CA ILE A 171 -1.36 -9.10 7.97
C ILE A 171 -0.83 -9.72 9.27
N LEU A 172 -0.81 -8.96 10.37
CA LEU A 172 -0.37 -9.47 11.67
C LEU A 172 -1.25 -10.65 12.14
N VAL A 173 -2.56 -10.49 12.01
CA VAL A 173 -3.59 -11.45 12.40
C VAL A 173 -3.55 -12.70 11.51
N GLU A 174 -3.63 -12.56 10.19
CA GLU A 174 -3.88 -13.71 9.30
C GLU A 174 -2.61 -14.29 8.65
N VAL A 175 -1.51 -13.54 8.63
CA VAL A 175 -0.23 -14.07 8.12
C VAL A 175 0.66 -14.45 9.29
N TYR A 176 0.94 -13.52 10.21
CA TYR A 176 1.97 -13.71 11.25
C TYR A 176 1.49 -14.43 12.52
N SER A 177 0.18 -14.63 12.70
CA SER A 177 -0.34 -15.51 13.75
C SER A 177 -0.46 -16.98 13.32
N THR A 178 -0.22 -17.30 12.05
CA THR A 178 -0.31 -18.69 11.58
C THR A 178 0.78 -19.56 12.21
N THR A 179 0.38 -20.76 12.62
CA THR A 179 1.26 -21.77 13.23
C THR A 179 1.32 -23.00 12.35
N HIS A 180 2.40 -23.77 12.48
CA HIS A 180 2.38 -25.11 11.95
C HIS A 180 1.68 -26.03 12.96
N VAL A 181 0.64 -26.71 12.50
CA VAL A 181 -0.03 -27.77 13.27
C VAL A 181 0.09 -29.06 12.48
N PRO A 182 0.77 -30.09 12.98
CA PRO A 182 0.82 -31.39 12.34
C PRO A 182 -0.58 -31.96 12.11
N ALA A 183 -0.75 -32.81 11.09
CA ALA A 183 -2.04 -33.44 10.78
C ALA A 183 -2.60 -34.26 11.96
N SER A 184 -1.73 -34.83 12.80
CA SER A 184 -2.10 -35.56 14.01
C SER A 184 -2.77 -34.68 15.08
N ASP A 185 -2.46 -33.38 15.07
CA ASP A 185 -2.84 -32.44 16.13
C ASP A 185 -3.93 -31.47 15.64
N ALA A 186 -4.14 -31.40 14.32
CA ALA A 186 -5.15 -30.57 13.69
C ALA A 186 -6.55 -31.16 13.86
N HIS A 187 -7.52 -30.30 14.17
CA HIS A 187 -8.91 -30.72 14.42
C HIS A 187 -9.57 -31.39 13.20
N ASP A 188 -9.20 -30.99 11.99
CA ASP A 188 -9.73 -31.52 10.73
C ASP A 188 -8.83 -32.63 10.13
N GLY A 189 -7.79 -33.05 10.86
CA GLY A 189 -6.79 -34.00 10.37
C GLY A 189 -5.90 -33.47 9.25
N LYS A 190 -5.97 -32.17 8.91
CA LYS A 190 -5.14 -31.56 7.88
C LYS A 190 -4.03 -30.74 8.50
N ALA A 191 -2.79 -30.99 8.07
CA ALA A 191 -1.67 -30.21 8.56
C ALA A 191 -1.85 -28.72 8.23
N GLN A 192 -1.84 -27.87 9.25
CA GLN A 192 -1.84 -26.43 9.07
C GLN A 192 -0.43 -25.95 8.74
N ARG A 193 -0.35 -25.02 7.79
CA ARG A 193 0.90 -24.44 7.32
C ARG A 193 1.04 -23.04 7.87
N ARG A 194 2.28 -22.70 8.16
CA ARG A 194 2.66 -21.32 8.48
C ARG A 194 2.77 -20.53 7.18
N VAL A 195 2.38 -19.26 7.20
CA VAL A 195 2.57 -18.33 6.06
C VAL A 195 3.43 -17.16 6.51
N ARG A 196 4.48 -16.82 5.77
CA ARG A 196 5.35 -15.66 6.05
C ARG A 196 5.67 -14.92 4.77
N LEU A 197 5.82 -13.61 4.88
CA LEU A 197 6.31 -12.79 3.78
C LEU A 197 7.84 -12.89 3.69
N LYS A 198 8.36 -12.87 2.47
CA LYS A 198 9.78 -12.69 2.16
C LYS A 198 9.92 -11.66 1.04
N TYR A 199 11.11 -11.11 0.90
CA TYR A 199 11.49 -10.30 -0.25
C TYR A 199 12.82 -10.84 -0.77
N ARG A 200 12.81 -11.32 -2.02
CA ARG A 200 14.00 -11.83 -2.74
C ARG A 200 14.74 -12.90 -1.94
N GLY A 201 13.99 -13.86 -1.42
CA GLY A 201 14.52 -14.95 -0.60
C GLY A 201 14.84 -14.58 0.86
N SER A 202 14.82 -13.30 1.24
CA SER A 202 15.03 -12.89 2.64
C SER A 202 13.69 -12.75 3.37
N PRO A 203 13.46 -13.45 4.50
CA PRO A 203 12.25 -13.28 5.29
C PRO A 203 12.04 -11.82 5.74
N ILE A 204 10.79 -11.36 5.78
CA ILE A 204 10.45 -10.07 6.38
C ILE A 204 10.55 -10.20 7.90
N SER A 205 11.40 -9.38 8.52
CA SER A 205 11.66 -9.34 9.96
C SER A 205 10.93 -8.22 10.71
N ASP A 206 10.50 -7.18 10.00
CA ASP A 206 9.66 -6.12 10.55
C ASP A 206 8.74 -5.55 9.48
N PHE A 207 7.59 -5.02 9.90
CA PHE A 207 6.73 -4.18 9.08
C PHE A 207 5.93 -3.23 9.95
N GLY A 208 5.55 -2.10 9.37
CA GLY A 208 4.81 -1.08 10.10
C GLY A 208 4.49 0.14 9.25
N ILE A 209 4.26 1.24 9.96
CA ILE A 209 3.91 2.53 9.37
C ILE A 209 5.11 3.45 9.41
N ALA A 210 5.47 4.02 8.27
CA ALA A 210 6.34 5.17 8.20
C ALA A 210 5.48 6.42 7.99
N LYS A 211 5.78 7.45 8.77
CA LYS A 211 5.12 8.75 8.74
C LYS A 211 6.12 9.79 8.25
N GLY A 212 5.67 10.70 7.39
CA GLY A 212 6.52 11.78 6.93
C GLY A 212 5.81 12.74 6.00
N SER A 213 6.55 13.24 5.02
CA SER A 213 6.01 14.10 3.98
C SER A 213 6.31 13.56 2.58
N VAL A 214 5.40 13.79 1.63
CA VAL A 214 5.68 13.62 0.20
C VAL A 214 6.48 14.81 -0.28
N VAL A 215 7.67 14.58 -0.85
CA VAL A 215 8.54 15.69 -1.28
C VAL A 215 8.13 16.20 -2.65
N ASN A 216 8.41 17.47 -2.92
CA ASN A 216 8.20 18.11 -4.22
C ASN A 216 6.73 18.09 -4.71
N VAL A 217 5.77 18.09 -3.79
CA VAL A 217 4.36 18.31 -4.13
C VAL A 217 4.14 19.80 -4.36
N SER A 218 3.97 20.17 -5.63
CA SER A 218 3.66 21.53 -6.03
C SER A 218 2.32 22.01 -5.46
N ALA A 219 2.13 23.32 -5.32
CA ALA A 219 0.90 23.88 -4.77
C ALA A 219 -0.32 23.56 -5.65
N GLU A 220 -0.12 23.44 -6.98
CA GLU A 220 -1.17 23.09 -7.94
C GLU A 220 -1.69 21.67 -7.74
N ASN A 221 -0.90 20.81 -7.10
CA ASN A 221 -1.26 19.44 -6.78
C ASN A 221 -1.85 19.26 -5.37
N ARG A 222 -2.07 20.36 -4.65
CA ARG A 222 -2.83 20.39 -3.39
C ARG A 222 -4.22 20.92 -3.67
N PHE A 223 -5.21 20.45 -2.93
CA PHE A 223 -6.60 20.91 -3.08
C PHE A 223 -7.10 21.60 -1.82
N VAL A 224 -7.85 22.68 -2.03
CA VAL A 224 -8.73 23.27 -1.02
C VAL A 224 -10.12 23.39 -1.64
N TYR A 225 -11.11 22.88 -0.93
CA TYR A 225 -12.50 22.89 -1.33
C TYR A 225 -13.22 24.05 -0.66
N TYR A 226 -14.00 24.81 -1.42
CA TYR A 226 -14.92 25.80 -0.89
C TYR A 226 -16.35 25.45 -1.29
N THR A 227 -17.17 25.09 -0.31
CA THR A 227 -18.58 24.77 -0.51
C THR A 227 -19.43 26.01 -0.31
N ILE A 228 -20.15 26.42 -1.35
CA ILE A 228 -21.08 27.55 -1.28
C ILE A 228 -22.33 27.11 -0.52
N ASP A 229 -22.74 27.89 0.48
CA ASP A 229 -24.00 27.66 1.16
C ASP A 229 -25.17 28.10 0.26
N PRO A 230 -26.07 27.18 -0.17
CA PRO A 230 -27.22 27.54 -0.99
C PRO A 230 -28.19 28.48 -0.29
N ALA A 231 -28.19 28.56 1.05
CA ALA A 231 -29.04 29.45 1.83
C ALA A 231 -28.47 30.88 1.94
N GLY A 232 -27.35 31.19 1.29
CA GLY A 232 -26.69 32.49 1.36
C GLY A 232 -25.88 32.73 2.63
N GLY A 233 -25.61 31.68 3.41
CA GLY A 233 -24.70 31.74 4.55
C GLY A 233 -23.22 31.75 4.14
N THR A 234 -22.35 31.77 5.15
CA THR A 234 -20.89 31.69 4.96
C THR A 234 -20.51 30.30 4.47
N GLY A 235 -19.89 30.21 3.30
CA GLY A 235 -19.37 28.95 2.77
C GLY A 235 -18.30 28.33 3.67
N THR A 236 -18.04 27.04 3.47
CA THR A 236 -17.08 26.28 4.28
C THR A 236 -15.83 25.93 3.48
N PHE A 237 -14.67 26.13 4.09
CA PHE A 237 -13.40 25.67 3.55
C PHE A 237 -13.01 24.31 4.13
N THR A 238 -12.64 23.38 3.27
CA THR A 238 -12.09 22.06 3.65
C THR A 238 -10.78 21.85 2.92
N LYS A 239 -9.71 21.55 3.63
CA LYS A 239 -8.43 21.19 3.00
C LYS A 239 -8.48 19.74 2.53
N GLY A 240 -7.89 19.47 1.37
CA GLY A 240 -7.62 18.10 0.92
C GLY A 240 -6.51 17.45 1.75
N MET A 241 -5.97 16.33 1.27
CA MET A 241 -4.88 15.65 1.97
C MET A 241 -3.63 16.55 2.06
N ASP A 242 -3.00 16.56 3.23
CA ASP A 242 -1.77 17.31 3.48
C ASP A 242 -0.55 16.46 3.09
N PRO A 243 0.26 16.85 2.09
CA PRO A 243 1.48 16.12 1.76
C PRO A 243 2.51 16.14 2.89
N ASP A 244 2.40 17.03 3.87
CA ASP A 244 3.30 17.09 5.03
C ASP A 244 2.92 16.14 6.18
N ASP A 245 1.74 15.51 6.12
CA ASP A 245 1.23 14.48 7.03
C ASP A 245 0.81 13.21 6.26
N HIS A 246 1.80 12.51 5.72
CA HIS A 246 1.60 11.33 4.86
C HIS A 246 2.08 10.03 5.51
N TYR A 247 1.49 8.91 5.09
CA TYR A 247 1.70 7.59 5.68
C TYR A 247 1.91 6.53 4.61
N TRP A 248 2.89 5.65 4.80
CA TRP A 248 3.12 4.50 3.92
C TRP A 248 3.55 3.27 4.72
N ILE A 249 3.46 2.10 4.08
CA ILE A 249 3.87 0.83 4.70
C ILE A 249 5.36 0.64 4.44
N TYR A 250 6.10 0.25 5.48
CA TYR A 250 7.47 -0.23 5.33
C TYR A 250 7.55 -1.71 5.69
N PHE A 251 8.51 -2.40 5.07
CA PHE A 251 8.95 -3.75 5.40
C PHE A 251 10.46 -3.75 5.55
N THR A 252 10.98 -4.53 6.50
CA THR A 252 12.41 -4.74 6.69
C THR A 252 12.72 -6.23 6.65
N THR A 253 13.63 -6.66 5.79
CA THR A 253 14.06 -8.05 5.73
C THR A 253 14.98 -8.40 6.91
N THR A 254 15.20 -9.69 7.15
CA THR A 254 16.23 -10.18 8.09
C THR A 254 17.65 -9.73 7.76
N THR A 255 17.93 -9.36 6.50
CA THR A 255 19.21 -8.78 6.07
C THR A 255 19.28 -7.27 6.24
N GLY A 256 18.23 -6.63 6.78
CA GLY A 256 18.15 -5.18 6.97
C GLY A 256 17.80 -4.42 5.69
N GLU A 257 17.30 -5.10 4.65
CA GLU A 257 16.82 -4.44 3.45
C GLU A 257 15.46 -3.81 3.69
N GLU A 258 15.33 -2.53 3.34
CA GLU A 258 14.08 -1.78 3.46
C GLU A 258 13.31 -1.76 2.13
N ILE A 259 12.01 -1.95 2.24
CA ILE A 259 11.04 -1.90 1.14
C ILE A 259 9.88 -1.02 1.59
N THR A 260 9.36 -0.19 0.70
CA THR A 260 8.17 0.62 1.01
C THR A 260 7.06 0.39 -0.01
N LEU A 261 5.82 0.46 0.47
CA LEU A 261 4.61 0.48 -0.36
C LEU A 261 3.77 1.69 0.02
N ASP A 262 3.50 2.55 -0.95
CA ASP A 262 2.64 3.71 -0.78
C ASP A 262 1.45 3.64 -1.73
N CYS A 263 0.25 3.60 -1.18
CA CYS A 263 -0.99 3.57 -1.96
C CYS A 263 -1.65 4.95 -2.05
N GLY A 264 -1.15 5.96 -1.35
CA GLY A 264 -1.73 7.31 -1.24
C GLY A 264 -1.18 8.33 -2.22
N LEU A 265 -0.04 8.09 -2.89
CA LEU A 265 0.60 9.07 -3.77
C LEU A 265 -0.26 9.61 -4.93
N LEU A 266 -1.30 8.89 -5.34
CA LEU A 266 -2.19 9.34 -6.42
C LEU A 266 -2.88 10.67 -6.11
N THR A 267 -3.18 10.99 -4.84
CA THR A 267 -3.77 12.28 -4.46
C THR A 267 -2.89 13.47 -4.83
N PHE A 268 -1.57 13.27 -4.87
CA PHE A 268 -0.57 14.29 -5.20
C PHE A 268 -0.07 14.20 -6.66
N ALA A 269 -0.90 13.65 -7.55
CA ALA A 269 -0.61 13.51 -8.98
C ALA A 269 0.62 12.63 -9.31
N TYR A 270 0.93 11.65 -8.47
CA TYR A 270 1.87 10.58 -8.79
C TYR A 270 1.09 9.31 -9.17
N PRO A 271 0.88 9.06 -10.47
CA PRO A 271 -0.14 8.14 -10.96
C PRO A 271 0.27 6.67 -10.92
N PHE A 272 1.11 6.24 -9.97
CA PHE A 272 1.56 4.85 -9.90
C PHE A 272 0.41 3.92 -9.54
N ILE A 273 0.26 2.85 -10.33
CA ILE A 273 -0.80 1.87 -10.19
C ILE A 273 -0.25 0.46 -10.36
N VAL A 274 -1.02 -0.51 -9.86
CA VAL A 274 -0.84 -1.93 -10.11
C VAL A 274 -2.14 -2.52 -10.62
N ARG A 275 -2.08 -3.46 -11.56
CA ARG A 275 -3.27 -4.19 -12.04
C ARG A 275 -3.96 -4.93 -10.89
N ALA A 276 -5.28 -4.80 -10.80
CA ALA A 276 -6.08 -5.41 -9.74
C ALA A 276 -6.27 -6.91 -9.95
N GLN A 277 -6.33 -7.39 -11.19
CA GLN A 277 -6.40 -8.83 -11.49
C GLN A 277 -5.01 -9.48 -11.42
N PRO A 278 -4.89 -10.71 -10.89
CA PRO A 278 -5.96 -11.59 -10.40
C PRO A 278 -6.27 -11.45 -8.90
N TYR A 279 -5.87 -10.36 -8.26
CA TYR A 279 -5.92 -10.14 -6.81
C TYR A 279 -7.32 -9.76 -6.29
N ASP A 280 -8.18 -9.28 -7.19
CA ASP A 280 -9.55 -8.88 -6.95
C ASP A 280 -10.52 -10.04 -6.64
N LYS A 281 -10.14 -11.30 -6.89
CA LYS A 281 -10.99 -12.49 -6.69
C LYS A 281 -11.67 -12.61 -5.32
N PHE A 282 -11.03 -12.07 -4.27
CA PHE A 282 -11.51 -12.12 -2.89
C PHE A 282 -12.00 -10.77 -2.37
N CYS A 283 -11.92 -9.75 -3.20
CA CYS A 283 -12.30 -8.39 -2.85
C CYS A 283 -13.59 -8.06 -3.59
N ASP A 284 -14.59 -7.55 -2.88
CA ASP A 284 -15.82 -7.03 -3.49
C ASP A 284 -15.54 -5.67 -4.18
N LEU A 285 -14.64 -5.67 -5.16
CA LEU A 285 -14.30 -4.49 -5.94
C LEU A 285 -15.42 -4.15 -6.92
N PRO A 286 -15.70 -2.86 -7.15
CA PRO A 286 -16.56 -2.46 -8.26
C PRO A 286 -15.98 -2.98 -9.58
N ALA A 287 -16.82 -3.61 -10.41
CA ALA A 287 -16.43 -4.22 -11.68
C ALA A 287 -15.68 -3.27 -12.65
N ALA A 288 -15.83 -1.95 -12.46
CA ALA A 288 -15.15 -0.93 -13.25
C ALA A 288 -13.68 -0.69 -12.86
N THR A 289 -13.15 -1.34 -11.82
CA THR A 289 -11.81 -1.04 -11.30
C THR A 289 -10.78 -2.10 -11.69
N SER A 290 -9.99 -1.81 -12.72
CA SER A 290 -8.95 -2.71 -13.22
C SER A 290 -7.58 -2.51 -12.59
N ALA A 291 -7.37 -1.43 -11.84
CA ALA A 291 -6.07 -1.11 -11.24
C ALA A 291 -6.23 -0.37 -9.90
N ALA A 292 -5.30 -0.61 -8.99
CA ALA A 292 -5.23 0.02 -7.68
C ALA A 292 -4.00 0.95 -7.58
N PRO A 293 -4.09 2.11 -6.92
CA PRO A 293 -2.93 2.99 -6.70
C PRO A 293 -1.89 2.31 -5.82
N ALA A 294 -0.65 2.26 -6.31
CA ALA A 294 0.46 1.62 -5.62
C ALA A 294 1.81 2.12 -6.15
N PHE A 295 2.67 2.58 -5.25
CA PHE A 295 4.08 2.84 -5.51
C PHE A 295 4.91 1.91 -4.62
N PHE A 296 5.45 0.87 -5.23
CA PHE A 296 6.32 -0.09 -4.58
C PHE A 296 7.78 0.29 -4.83
N ARG A 297 8.57 0.42 -3.75
CA ARG A 297 9.98 0.79 -3.83
C ARG A 297 10.83 -0.29 -3.16
N GLY A 298 11.34 -1.20 -3.98
CA GLY A 298 12.39 -2.15 -3.60
C GLY A 298 13.80 -1.69 -3.99
N LYS A 299 14.76 -2.63 -3.98
CA LYS A 299 16.18 -2.37 -4.28
C LYS A 299 16.42 -1.76 -5.65
N GLU A 300 15.67 -2.24 -6.62
CA GLU A 300 15.70 -1.86 -8.02
C GLU A 300 15.33 -0.40 -8.20
N TYR A 301 14.46 0.15 -7.36
CA TYR A 301 13.99 1.54 -7.45
C TYR A 301 14.76 2.53 -6.55
N ARG A 302 15.85 2.09 -5.89
CA ARG A 302 16.74 3.01 -5.14
C ARG A 302 17.39 4.09 -6.01
N HIS A 303 17.40 3.89 -7.32
CA HIS A 303 17.88 4.90 -8.25
C HIS A 303 16.86 6.02 -8.49
N LEU A 304 15.56 5.81 -8.25
CA LEU A 304 14.56 6.87 -8.40
C LEU A 304 14.76 7.99 -7.36
N PRO A 305 14.31 9.22 -7.65
CA PRO A 305 14.20 10.28 -6.64
C PRO A 305 13.48 9.77 -5.39
N ASP A 306 13.91 10.25 -4.22
CA ASP A 306 13.11 10.05 -3.02
C ASP A 306 11.78 10.79 -3.20
N MET A 307 10.68 10.06 -3.04
CA MET A 307 9.31 10.61 -3.07
C MET A 307 8.84 11.01 -1.67
N HIS A 308 9.59 10.57 -0.65
CA HIS A 308 9.22 10.70 0.76
C HIS A 308 10.37 11.32 1.55
N ARG A 309 10.02 12.05 2.60
CA ARG A 309 10.90 12.41 3.70
C ARG A 309 10.31 11.82 4.98
N GLU A 310 10.88 10.72 5.43
CA GLU A 310 10.46 10.05 6.66
C GLU A 310 10.75 10.94 7.88
N LYS A 311 9.78 11.05 8.78
CA LYS A 311 9.87 11.79 10.06
C LYS A 311 9.85 10.83 11.26
N ALA A 312 9.06 9.77 11.18
CA ALA A 312 8.91 8.78 12.24
C ALA A 312 8.53 7.41 11.68
N ARG A 313 8.83 6.36 12.45
CA ARG A 313 8.55 4.96 12.10
C ARG A 313 7.94 4.23 13.29
N PHE A 314 6.96 3.38 13.01
CA PHE A 314 6.18 2.66 14.01
C PHE A 314 5.99 1.21 13.58
N SER A 315 6.67 0.29 14.24
CA SER A 315 6.52 -1.14 13.97
C SER A 315 5.18 -1.66 14.47
N VAL A 316 4.43 -2.32 13.58
CA VAL A 316 3.23 -3.08 13.95
C VAL A 316 3.62 -4.50 14.35
N LEU A 317 4.57 -5.11 13.64
CA LEU A 317 5.02 -6.46 13.95
C LEU A 317 5.74 -6.57 15.30
N ARG A 318 6.34 -5.50 15.84
CA ARG A 318 7.10 -5.54 17.10
C ARG A 318 6.44 -4.81 18.26
N ASP A 319 5.28 -4.17 18.06
CA ASP A 319 4.57 -3.50 19.17
C ASP A 319 3.80 -4.54 20.00
N ALA A 320 4.22 -4.73 21.25
CA ALA A 320 3.63 -5.71 22.17
C ALA A 320 2.13 -5.46 22.45
N ARG A 321 1.67 -4.21 22.37
CA ARG A 321 0.23 -3.90 22.52
C ARG A 321 -0.56 -4.36 21.32
N MET A 322 0.03 -4.31 20.12
CA MET A 322 -0.60 -4.89 18.93
C MET A 322 -0.68 -6.41 19.05
N HIS A 323 0.33 -7.07 19.60
CA HIS A 323 0.28 -8.52 19.85
C HIS A 323 -0.84 -8.90 20.80
N GLU A 324 -1.01 -8.15 21.89
CA GLU A 324 -2.10 -8.40 22.82
C GLU A 324 -3.46 -8.13 22.17
N ALA A 325 -3.59 -7.04 21.40
CA ALA A 325 -4.83 -6.69 20.70
C ALA A 325 -5.28 -7.75 19.69
N VAL A 326 -4.34 -8.44 19.04
CA VAL A 326 -4.65 -9.50 18.06
C VAL A 326 -4.72 -10.91 18.68
N ARG A 327 -4.29 -11.08 19.93
CA ARG A 327 -4.23 -12.39 20.60
C ARG A 327 -5.62 -13.02 20.73
N LEU A 328 -6.65 -12.19 20.98
CA LEU A 328 -8.04 -12.63 21.14
C LEU A 328 -8.93 -12.21 19.97
N SER A 329 -8.43 -11.40 19.01
CA SER A 329 -9.18 -10.99 17.83
C SER A 329 -9.57 -12.22 16.99
N ARG A 330 -10.86 -12.50 16.94
CA ARG A 330 -11.45 -13.60 16.17
C ARG A 330 -12.40 -13.08 15.13
N GLU A 331 -13.55 -12.66 15.64
CA GLU A 331 -14.67 -12.11 14.85
C GLU A 331 -15.00 -10.69 15.30
N PHE A 332 -14.47 -10.25 16.45
CA PHE A 332 -14.67 -8.92 16.99
C PHE A 332 -13.47 -8.55 17.88
N TYR A 333 -13.21 -7.25 17.98
CA TYR A 333 -12.32 -6.68 18.98
C TYR A 333 -13.15 -6.32 20.21
N THR A 334 -12.63 -6.64 21.39
CA THR A 334 -13.15 -6.10 22.65
C THR A 334 -12.81 -4.61 22.77
N GLU A 335 -13.51 -3.89 23.66
CA GLU A 335 -13.24 -2.45 23.90
C GLU A 335 -11.79 -2.18 24.29
N GLY A 336 -11.16 -3.09 25.06
CA GLY A 336 -9.76 -2.97 25.46
C GLY A 336 -8.80 -3.14 24.28
N GLU A 337 -9.05 -4.11 23.40
CA GLU A 337 -8.21 -4.37 22.24
C GLU A 337 -8.32 -3.26 21.20
N ILE A 338 -9.54 -2.77 20.92
CA ILE A 338 -9.73 -1.63 20.03
C ILE A 338 -9.13 -0.35 20.65
N GLY A 339 -9.19 -0.20 21.97
CA GLY A 339 -8.51 0.89 22.69
C GLY A 339 -6.99 0.87 22.47
N ALA A 340 -6.36 -0.32 22.47
CA ALA A 340 -4.94 -0.46 22.17
C ALA A 340 -4.61 -0.06 20.72
N VAL A 341 -5.43 -0.48 19.75
CA VAL A 341 -5.32 -0.12 18.33
C VAL A 341 -5.48 1.39 18.12
N ILE A 342 -6.51 2.00 18.71
CA ILE A 342 -6.74 3.45 18.67
C ILE A 342 -5.57 4.19 19.29
N GLY A 343 -5.11 3.78 20.47
CA GLY A 343 -3.94 4.38 21.11
C GLY A 343 -2.68 4.24 20.26
N PHE A 344 -2.52 3.17 19.48
CA PHE A 344 -1.44 3.05 18.48
C PHE A 344 -1.62 4.07 17.35
N MET A 345 -2.81 4.15 16.78
CA MET A 345 -3.12 5.09 15.70
C MET A 345 -2.90 6.55 16.12
N GLU A 346 -3.28 6.94 17.33
CA GLU A 346 -3.09 8.29 17.88
C GLU A 346 -1.60 8.63 18.06
N ARG A 347 -0.78 7.65 18.49
CA ARG A 347 0.69 7.83 18.55
C ARG A 347 1.29 8.04 17.18
N VAL A 348 0.83 7.30 16.17
CA VAL A 348 1.27 7.48 14.78
C VAL A 348 0.83 8.86 14.26
N ALA A 349 -0.44 9.22 14.48
CA ALA A 349 -0.99 10.50 14.07
C ALA A 349 -0.34 11.70 14.81
N GLY A 350 0.17 11.50 16.02
CA GLY A 350 0.65 12.58 16.88
C GLY A 350 -0.48 13.51 17.36
N ARG A 351 -1.72 13.04 17.29
CA ARG A 351 -2.94 13.74 17.68
C ARG A 351 -4.04 12.74 18.08
N PRO A 352 -5.08 13.16 18.81
CA PRO A 352 -6.29 12.37 18.98
C PRO A 352 -6.92 12.03 17.62
N CYS A 353 -7.42 10.80 17.50
CA CYS A 353 -8.14 10.36 16.32
C CYS A 353 -9.60 10.82 16.42
N SER A 354 -10.17 11.25 15.30
CA SER A 354 -11.60 11.53 15.17
C SER A 354 -12.42 10.25 15.33
N ASP A 355 -13.70 10.39 15.66
CA ASP A 355 -14.61 9.25 15.83
C ASP A 355 -14.77 8.45 14.53
N ILE A 356 -14.77 9.13 13.38
CA ILE A 356 -14.80 8.46 12.09
C ILE A 356 -13.52 7.65 11.82
N GLU A 357 -12.33 8.17 12.17
CA GLU A 357 -11.08 7.40 12.02
C GLU A 357 -11.07 6.14 12.89
N LYS A 358 -11.55 6.25 14.15
CA LYS A 358 -11.68 5.13 15.08
C LYS A 358 -12.65 4.07 14.57
N TYR A 359 -13.79 4.50 14.04
CA TYR A 359 -14.78 3.63 13.44
C TYR A 359 -14.22 2.90 12.20
N LEU A 360 -13.56 3.64 11.29
CA LEU A 360 -13.03 3.08 10.05
C LEU A 360 -11.93 2.05 10.29
N VAL A 361 -10.96 2.32 11.18
CA VAL A 361 -9.90 1.35 11.45
C VAL A 361 -10.48 0.04 11.99
N HIS A 362 -11.52 0.09 12.82
CA HIS A 362 -12.20 -1.10 13.31
C HIS A 362 -12.85 -1.90 12.18
N GLN A 363 -13.73 -1.25 11.40
CA GLN A 363 -14.46 -1.91 10.30
C GLN A 363 -13.52 -2.48 9.24
N TRP A 364 -12.59 -1.65 8.77
CA TRP A 364 -11.65 -2.04 7.72
C TRP A 364 -10.69 -3.13 8.14
N THR A 365 -10.33 -3.23 9.43
CA THR A 365 -9.51 -4.35 9.93
C THR A 365 -10.28 -5.66 9.81
N MET A 366 -11.59 -5.66 10.09
CA MET A 366 -12.44 -6.84 9.97
C MET A 366 -12.57 -7.28 8.52
N ASP A 367 -12.89 -6.33 7.62
CA ASP A 367 -13.01 -6.59 6.18
C ASP A 367 -11.70 -7.12 5.60
N SER A 368 -10.58 -6.44 5.91
CA SER A 368 -9.25 -6.85 5.47
C SER A 368 -8.83 -8.22 5.99
N SER A 369 -9.18 -8.56 7.24
CA SER A 369 -8.87 -9.86 7.82
C SER A 369 -9.67 -10.98 7.16
N LYS A 370 -10.94 -10.74 6.84
CA LYS A 370 -11.76 -11.70 6.07
C LYS A 370 -11.16 -12.00 4.70
N VAL A 371 -10.69 -10.98 3.97
CA VAL A 371 -10.01 -11.16 2.68
C VAL A 371 -8.74 -12.00 2.85
N LEU A 372 -7.89 -11.65 3.82
CA LEU A 372 -6.63 -12.36 4.03
C LEU A 372 -6.81 -13.79 4.53
N ASP A 373 -7.78 -14.05 5.41
CA ASP A 373 -8.13 -15.41 5.84
C ASP A 373 -8.50 -16.28 4.63
N GLN A 374 -9.33 -15.78 3.73
CA GLN A 374 -9.68 -16.51 2.50
C GLN A 374 -8.48 -16.75 1.60
N VAL A 375 -7.62 -15.74 1.38
CA VAL A 375 -6.40 -15.87 0.57
C VAL A 375 -5.43 -16.89 1.18
N VAL A 376 -5.25 -16.86 2.50
CA VAL A 376 -4.37 -17.77 3.24
C VAL A 376 -4.90 -19.20 3.23
N ALA A 377 -6.20 -19.38 3.52
CA ALA A 377 -6.86 -20.68 3.57
C ALA A 377 -6.90 -21.36 2.20
N SER A 378 -7.22 -20.61 1.14
CA SER A 378 -7.23 -21.12 -0.25
C SER A 378 -5.84 -21.24 -0.87
N ARG A 379 -4.83 -20.60 -0.26
CA ARG A 379 -3.47 -20.45 -0.81
C ARG A 379 -3.45 -19.79 -2.20
N ALA A 380 -4.40 -18.88 -2.46
CA ALA A 380 -4.53 -18.20 -3.75
C ALA A 380 -3.29 -17.38 -4.13
N TYR A 381 -2.46 -17.00 -3.15
CA TYR A 381 -1.19 -16.32 -3.39
C TYR A 381 -0.17 -17.16 -4.19
N LEU A 382 -0.40 -18.46 -4.36
CA LEU A 382 0.43 -19.30 -5.23
C LEU A 382 0.15 -19.09 -6.72
N ASP A 383 -1.03 -18.55 -7.05
CA ASP A 383 -1.45 -18.26 -8.42
C ASP A 383 -1.20 -16.79 -8.80
N TYR A 384 -0.58 -16.01 -7.90
CA TYR A 384 -0.25 -14.63 -8.17
C TYR A 384 0.97 -14.54 -9.11
N PRO A 385 0.96 -13.60 -10.08
CA PRO A 385 2.13 -13.30 -10.89
C PRO A 385 3.36 -13.02 -10.03
N GLU A 386 4.50 -13.64 -10.38
CA GLU A 386 5.79 -13.34 -9.73
C GLU A 386 6.19 -11.88 -9.96
N GLU A 387 5.90 -11.37 -11.15
CA GLU A 387 6.12 -9.97 -11.56
C GLU A 387 4.74 -9.33 -11.81
N PRO A 388 4.24 -8.50 -10.89
CA PRO A 388 2.95 -7.83 -11.04
C PRO A 388 3.04 -6.76 -12.13
N ASP A 389 1.93 -6.54 -12.84
CA ASP A 389 1.83 -5.47 -13.84
C ASP A 389 1.74 -4.10 -13.15
N LEU A 390 2.89 -3.44 -13.04
CA LEU A 390 3.04 -2.09 -12.52
C LEU A 390 2.92 -1.07 -13.65
N GLY A 391 2.26 0.04 -13.38
CA GLY A 391 1.99 1.05 -14.39
C GLY A 391 1.87 2.47 -13.87
N MET A 392 1.65 3.37 -14.81
CA MET A 392 1.31 4.77 -14.55
C MET A 392 -0.06 5.04 -15.19
N MET A 393 -1.00 5.55 -14.40
CA MET A 393 -2.34 5.89 -14.86
C MET A 393 -2.30 6.91 -16.00
N GLY A 394 -3.11 6.68 -17.05
CA GLY A 394 -3.15 7.52 -18.25
C GLY A 394 -2.11 7.14 -19.31
N ILE A 395 -1.15 6.30 -18.94
CA ILE A 395 -0.26 5.61 -19.85
C ILE A 395 -0.80 4.18 -19.93
N PRO A 396 -1.40 3.74 -21.05
CA PRO A 396 -1.56 2.31 -21.23
C PRO A 396 -0.15 1.72 -21.17
N VAL A 397 0.17 1.03 -20.07
CA VAL A 397 1.35 0.15 -20.06
C VAL A 397 1.07 -0.83 -21.21
N PRO A 398 2.00 -1.02 -22.16
CA PRO A 398 1.80 -1.94 -23.27
C PRO A 398 1.78 -3.40 -22.82
N SER A 399 1.04 -3.76 -21.77
CA SER A 399 0.75 -5.13 -21.37
C SER A 399 -0.03 -5.91 -22.44
N PHE A 400 -0.48 -5.25 -23.52
CA PHE A 400 -1.09 -5.89 -24.68
C PHE A 400 -0.07 -6.34 -25.73
N LEU A 401 1.22 -6.01 -25.58
CA LEU A 401 2.29 -6.57 -26.38
C LEU A 401 2.90 -7.76 -25.63
N GLU A 402 2.13 -8.85 -25.53
CA GLU A 402 2.72 -10.14 -25.18
C GLU A 402 3.86 -10.47 -26.16
N GLY A 403 5.02 -10.86 -25.66
CA GLY A 403 6.21 -11.20 -26.45
C GLY A 403 7.35 -10.17 -26.39
N ASP A 404 8.30 -10.29 -27.31
CA ASP A 404 9.57 -9.54 -27.28
C ASP A 404 9.40 -8.03 -27.42
N ALA A 405 8.30 -7.58 -28.03
CA ALA A 405 8.00 -6.15 -28.21
C ALA A 405 7.69 -5.45 -26.87
N GLY A 406 6.93 -6.09 -25.98
CA GLY A 406 6.62 -5.54 -24.64
C GLY A 406 7.87 -5.45 -23.77
N LYS A 407 8.67 -6.51 -23.73
CA LYS A 407 9.96 -6.53 -23.00
C LYS A 407 10.92 -5.44 -23.48
N LYS A 408 11.01 -5.22 -24.79
CA LYS A 408 11.83 -4.16 -25.36
C LYS A 408 11.32 -2.78 -24.95
N ALA A 409 10.01 -2.54 -24.97
CA ALA A 409 9.42 -1.28 -24.53
C ALA A 409 9.67 -1.00 -23.04
N GLU A 410 9.57 -2.03 -22.20
CA GLU A 410 9.86 -1.94 -20.76
C GLU A 410 11.36 -1.68 -20.49
N GLU A 411 12.26 -2.35 -21.23
CA GLU A 411 13.70 -2.10 -21.14
C GLU A 411 14.04 -0.67 -21.62
N GLU A 412 13.43 -0.20 -22.71
CA GLU A 412 13.55 1.17 -23.20
C GLU A 412 13.09 2.19 -22.14
N LEU A 413 11.90 1.99 -21.57
CA LEU A 413 11.38 2.84 -20.49
C LEU A 413 12.31 2.82 -19.28
N THR A 414 12.76 1.64 -18.84
CA THR A 414 13.69 1.49 -17.72
C THR A 414 15.00 2.23 -17.97
N ASN A 415 15.57 2.11 -19.18
CA ASN A 415 16.79 2.81 -19.57
C ASN A 415 16.58 4.32 -19.65
N TYR A 416 15.41 4.76 -20.13
CA TYR A 416 14.98 6.16 -20.10
C TYR A 416 14.90 6.68 -18.67
N MET A 417 14.27 5.94 -17.74
CA MET A 417 14.15 6.31 -16.33
C MET A 417 15.52 6.44 -15.67
N LYS A 418 16.41 5.46 -15.89
CA LYS A 418 17.79 5.46 -15.36
C LYS A 418 18.55 6.69 -15.87
N LYS A 419 18.40 7.06 -17.14
CA LYS A 419 19.05 8.24 -17.74
C LYS A 419 18.57 9.54 -17.07
N TRP A 420 17.27 9.72 -16.90
CA TRP A 420 16.69 10.91 -16.28
C TRP A 420 16.97 10.99 -14.77
N SER A 421 16.92 9.86 -14.07
CA SER A 421 17.29 9.76 -12.67
C SER A 421 18.74 10.21 -12.44
N ARG A 422 19.68 9.77 -13.31
CA ARG A 422 21.07 10.21 -13.26
C ARG A 422 21.22 11.72 -13.49
N LYS A 423 20.38 12.34 -14.33
CA LYS A 423 20.38 13.80 -14.52
C LYS A 423 19.86 14.52 -13.26
N TYR A 424 18.75 14.06 -12.70
CA TYR A 424 18.15 14.62 -11.50
C TYR A 424 19.11 14.55 -10.31
N LYS A 425 19.72 13.38 -10.06
CA LYS A 425 20.72 13.20 -8.99
C LYS A 425 21.96 14.08 -9.13
N LYS A 426 22.27 14.55 -10.35
CA LYS A 426 23.36 15.49 -10.63
C LYS A 426 22.91 16.96 -10.56
N GLY A 427 21.67 17.23 -10.16
CA GLY A 427 21.07 18.57 -10.15
C GLY A 427 20.91 19.19 -11.55
N LYS A 428 20.98 18.38 -12.62
CA LYS A 428 20.90 18.88 -14.00
C LYS A 428 19.48 19.14 -14.49
N VAL A 429 18.50 18.58 -13.79
CA VAL A 429 17.07 18.75 -14.06
C VAL A 429 16.32 18.84 -12.73
N SER A 430 15.24 19.62 -12.68
CA SER A 430 14.32 19.65 -11.54
C SER A 430 13.47 18.38 -11.46
N LEU A 431 12.72 18.17 -10.36
CA LEU A 431 11.78 17.06 -10.31
C LEU A 431 10.65 17.25 -11.32
N ASP A 432 10.15 18.48 -11.51
CA ASP A 432 9.09 18.74 -12.49
C ASP A 432 9.55 18.37 -13.90
N GLN A 433 10.78 18.76 -14.28
CA GLN A 433 11.39 18.34 -15.55
C GLN A 433 11.57 16.82 -15.65
N PHE A 434 11.86 16.15 -14.52
CA PHE A 434 11.94 14.69 -14.47
C PHE A 434 10.55 14.08 -14.72
N THR A 435 9.52 14.51 -14.01
CA THR A 435 8.12 14.06 -14.16
C THR A 435 7.58 14.33 -15.57
N ASP A 436 7.75 15.55 -16.08
CA ASP A 436 7.34 15.96 -17.42
C ASP A 436 8.01 15.13 -18.50
N ALA A 437 9.27 14.73 -18.30
CA ALA A 437 9.96 13.83 -19.22
C ALA A 437 9.28 12.46 -19.30
N PHE A 438 8.78 11.90 -18.20
CA PHE A 438 8.02 10.64 -18.22
C PHE A 438 6.68 10.81 -18.92
N VAL A 439 5.93 11.86 -18.58
CA VAL A 439 4.64 12.16 -19.21
C VAL A 439 4.82 12.34 -20.72
N THR A 440 5.86 13.09 -21.13
CA THR A 440 6.19 13.32 -22.54
C THR A 440 6.58 12.04 -23.25
N HIS A 441 7.48 11.25 -22.68
CA HIS A 441 7.90 9.97 -23.27
C HIS A 441 6.73 9.00 -23.45
N ALA A 442 5.84 8.95 -22.46
CA ALA A 442 4.67 8.11 -22.55
C ALA A 442 3.68 8.58 -23.63
N ARG A 443 3.51 9.90 -23.79
CA ARG A 443 2.71 10.48 -24.87
C ARG A 443 3.30 10.17 -26.24
N GLU A 444 4.62 10.29 -26.40
CA GLU A 444 5.35 9.95 -27.64
C GLU A 444 5.18 8.46 -27.97
N LYS A 445 5.38 7.57 -26.99
CA LYS A 445 5.18 6.13 -27.20
C LYS A 445 3.74 5.76 -27.57
N ARG A 446 2.75 6.45 -27.01
CA ARG A 446 1.35 6.29 -27.41
C ARG A 446 1.12 6.67 -28.87
N GLN A 447 1.73 7.75 -29.34
CA GLN A 447 1.66 8.16 -30.75
C GLN A 447 2.40 7.17 -31.67
N GLU A 448 3.57 6.66 -31.26
CA GLU A 448 4.34 5.65 -32.01
C GLU A 448 3.60 4.33 -32.19
N LEU A 449 2.91 3.88 -31.15
CA LEU A 449 2.10 2.65 -31.18
C LEU A 449 0.84 2.77 -32.04
N GLY A 450 0.58 3.98 -32.56
CA GLY A 450 -0.61 4.33 -33.29
C GLY A 450 -1.80 4.36 -32.34
N ASP A 451 -2.49 5.50 -32.25
CA ASP A 451 -3.93 5.46 -32.09
C ASP A 451 -4.47 4.73 -33.34
N GLY A 452 -4.35 3.40 -33.37
CA GLY A 452 -5.10 2.57 -34.29
C GLY A 452 -6.54 2.96 -34.03
N GLU A 453 -7.19 3.54 -35.04
CA GLU A 453 -8.61 3.80 -35.04
C GLU A 453 -9.27 2.55 -34.45
N GLY A 454 -9.73 2.65 -33.19
CA GLY A 454 -10.37 1.52 -32.54
C GLY A 454 -11.47 1.04 -33.48
N PRO A 455 -11.64 -0.29 -33.66
CA PRO A 455 -12.50 -0.84 -34.70
C PRO A 455 -13.82 -0.07 -34.70
N GLY A 456 -14.03 0.70 -35.77
CA GLY A 456 -15.15 1.60 -35.87
C GLY A 456 -16.41 0.83 -35.52
N ARG A 457 -17.11 1.26 -34.46
CA ARG A 457 -18.44 0.76 -34.13
C ARG A 457 -19.34 1.06 -35.34
N ARG A 458 -19.46 0.08 -36.24
CA ARG A 458 -20.59 -0.04 -37.16
C ARG A 458 -21.72 -0.77 -36.48
#